data_AF-A0A485KAG9-F1
#
_entry.id   AF-A0A485KAG9-F1
#
_cell.length_a   1.000
_cell.length_b   1.000
_cell.length_c   1.000
_cell.angle_alpha   90.00
_cell.angle_beta   90.00
_cell.angle_gamma   90.00
#
_symmetry.space_group_name_H-M   'P 1'
#
loop_
_entity.id
_entity.type
_entity.pdbx_description
1 polymer ?
#
loop_
_entity_poly.entity_id
_entity_poly.type
_entity_poly.pdbx_seq_one_letter_code
_entity_poly.pdbx_strand_id
1 'polypeptide(L)'
;MRQLGGNVYKIPHFSKEKNARAGNLRENALCPRDVYEAAKSHLDDVDVEAMEQALMSERNECRAMDRLARQLEAMTVDEDLLVSLEKMGIVPINIEDE
;
A
#
# COMPACT_ATOMS: atom_id res chain seq x y z
N MET A 1 -12.47 -47.41 -6.71
CA MET A 1 -12.43 -46.33 -7.71
C MET A 1 -11.25 -45.42 -7.41
N ARG A 2 -10.27 -45.30 -8.32
CA ARG A 2 -9.19 -44.30 -8.20
C ARG A 2 -9.77 -42.94 -8.62
N GLN A 3 -10.02 -42.06 -7.64
CA GLN A 3 -10.26 -40.65 -7.91
C GLN A 3 -8.90 -40.03 -8.29
N LEU A 4 -8.63 -39.98 -9.59
CA LEU A 4 -7.48 -39.24 -10.11
C LEU A 4 -7.75 -37.75 -9.92
N GLY A 5 -6.77 -37.05 -9.34
CA GLY A 5 -6.86 -35.70 -8.80
C GLY A 5 -7.64 -34.72 -9.67
N GLY A 6 -8.65 -34.11 -9.05
CA GLY A 6 -9.41 -33.01 -9.65
C GLY A 6 -8.48 -31.86 -10.03
N ASN A 7 -8.69 -31.30 -11.22
CA ASN A 7 -7.94 -30.17 -11.79
C ASN A 7 -8.15 -28.83 -11.04
N VAL A 8 -8.56 -28.87 -9.77
CA VAL A 8 -8.94 -27.70 -8.96
C VAL A 8 -7.76 -26.73 -8.78
N TYR A 9 -6.53 -27.23 -8.90
CA TYR A 9 -5.29 -26.44 -8.82
C TYR A 9 -4.49 -26.39 -10.12
N LYS A 10 -5.11 -26.61 -11.29
CA LYS A 10 -4.39 -26.40 -12.55
C LYS A 10 -4.09 -24.90 -12.69
N ILE A 11 -2.91 -24.50 -12.26
CA ILE A 11 -2.33 -23.19 -12.52
C ILE A 11 -2.32 -23.02 -14.05
N PRO A 12 -3.12 -22.10 -14.61
CA PRO A 12 -3.28 -21.96 -16.07
C PRO A 12 -1.97 -21.70 -16.81
N HIS A 13 -0.96 -21.14 -16.11
CA HIS A 13 0.37 -20.84 -16.64
C HIS A 13 1.15 -22.09 -17.07
N PHE A 14 1.12 -23.20 -16.33
CA PHE A 14 1.96 -24.35 -16.65
C PHE A 14 1.60 -25.03 -17.98
N SER A 15 0.32 -24.99 -18.37
CA SER A 15 -0.09 -25.53 -19.68
C SER A 15 0.39 -24.64 -20.84
N LYS A 16 0.38 -23.31 -20.65
CA LYS A 16 0.89 -22.36 -21.64
C LYS A 16 2.41 -22.46 -21.78
N GLU A 17 3.14 -22.54 -20.67
CA GLU A 17 4.59 -22.74 -20.69
C GLU A 17 5.01 -24.08 -21.31
N LYS A 18 4.27 -25.15 -21.03
CA LYS A 18 4.50 -26.45 -21.65
C LYS A 18 4.24 -26.41 -23.16
N ASN A 19 3.16 -25.74 -23.59
CA ASN A 19 2.85 -25.57 -25.01
C ASN A 19 3.87 -24.65 -25.70
N ALA A 20 4.36 -23.61 -25.03
CA ALA A 20 5.43 -22.75 -25.54
C ALA A 20 6.72 -23.53 -25.77
N ARG A 21 7.15 -24.32 -24.77
CA ARG A 21 8.32 -25.22 -24.88
C ARG A 21 8.18 -26.26 -25.98
N ALA A 22 6.97 -26.73 -26.24
CA ALA A 22 6.67 -27.67 -27.30
C ALA A 22 6.42 -27.03 -28.68
N GLY A 23 6.50 -25.70 -28.81
CA GLY A 23 6.22 -24.98 -30.05
C GLY A 23 4.73 -24.95 -30.46
N ASN A 24 3.83 -25.39 -29.58
CA ASN A 24 2.39 -25.53 -29.83
C ASN A 24 1.59 -24.31 -29.34
N LEU A 25 2.27 -23.24 -28.92
CA LEU A 25 1.59 -22.03 -28.49
C LEU A 25 1.16 -21.22 -29.72
N ARG A 26 -0.11 -20.81 -29.75
CA ARG A 26 -0.65 -20.00 -30.84
C ARG A 26 0.05 -18.65 -30.90
N GLU A 27 0.20 -18.09 -32.10
CA GLU A 27 0.89 -16.81 -32.32
C GLU A 27 0.31 -15.65 -31.50
N ASN A 28 -1.01 -15.61 -31.32
CA ASN A 28 -1.69 -14.60 -30.50
C ASN A 28 -1.39 -14.71 -28.99
N ALA A 29 -0.75 -15.80 -28.56
CA ALA A 29 -0.30 -16.00 -27.18
C ALA A 29 1.23 -15.89 -27.05
N LEU A 30 1.94 -15.59 -28.15
CA LEU A 30 3.36 -15.27 -28.13
C LEU A 30 3.54 -13.77 -27.87
N CYS A 31 4.42 -13.45 -26.94
CA CYS A 31 4.91 -12.10 -26.73
C CYS A 31 6.43 -12.13 -26.90
N PRO A 32 7.01 -11.30 -27.79
CA PRO A 32 8.45 -11.13 -27.86
C PRO A 32 9.02 -10.75 -26.50
N ARG A 33 10.18 -11.33 -26.17
CA ARG A 33 10.74 -11.23 -24.81
C ARG A 33 11.13 -9.79 -24.46
N ASP A 34 11.69 -9.07 -25.43
CA ASP A 34 12.03 -7.65 -25.38
C ASP A 34 10.80 -6.76 -25.13
N VAL A 35 9.69 -7.02 -25.82
CA VAL A 35 8.43 -6.29 -25.62
C VAL A 35 7.88 -6.54 -24.21
N TYR A 36 7.90 -7.80 -23.75
CA TYR A 36 7.49 -8.15 -22.39
C TYR A 36 8.36 -7.47 -21.33
N GLU A 37 9.68 -7.50 -21.48
CA GLU A 37 10.61 -6.90 -20.52
C GLU A 37 10.49 -5.37 -20.48
N ALA A 38 10.33 -4.72 -21.62
CA ALA A 38 10.12 -3.28 -21.69
C ALA A 38 8.80 -2.87 -21.01
N ALA A 39 7.70 -3.57 -21.30
CA ALA A 39 6.40 -3.30 -20.68
C ALA A 39 6.42 -3.57 -19.17
N LYS A 40 7.11 -4.64 -18.74
CA LYS A 40 7.27 -4.96 -17.33
C LYS A 40 8.09 -3.90 -16.61
N SER A 41 9.23 -3.50 -17.16
CA SER A 41 10.07 -2.44 -16.57
C SER A 41 9.26 -1.15 -16.41
N HIS A 42 8.51 -0.76 -17.44
CA HIS A 42 7.68 0.44 -17.36
C HIS A 42 6.61 0.35 -16.28
N LEU A 43 5.98 -0.80 -16.10
CA LEU A 43 4.99 -1.01 -15.05
C LEU A 43 5.64 -1.00 -13.66
N ASP A 44 6.77 -1.68 -13.51
CA ASP A 44 7.54 -1.72 -12.26
C ASP A 44 7.98 -0.30 -11.86
N ASP A 45 8.45 0.52 -12.80
CA ASP A 45 8.89 1.90 -12.54
C ASP A 45 7.73 2.79 -12.06
N VAL A 46 6.57 2.71 -12.71
CA VAL A 46 5.37 3.49 -12.35
C VAL A 46 4.84 3.05 -10.98
N ASP A 47 4.80 1.75 -10.72
CA ASP A 47 4.32 1.20 -9.46
C ASP A 47 5.24 1.58 -8.30
N VAL A 48 6.57 1.55 -8.51
CA VAL A 48 7.56 1.97 -7.51
C VAL A 48 7.41 3.45 -7.19
N GLU A 49 7.34 4.33 -8.20
CA GLU A 49 7.22 5.77 -7.97
C GLU A 49 5.94 6.11 -7.21
N ALA A 50 4.80 5.51 -7.60
CA ALA A 50 3.53 5.72 -6.92
C ALA A 50 3.57 5.24 -5.46
N MET A 51 4.17 4.08 -5.19
CA MET A 51 4.33 3.57 -3.82
C MET A 51 5.26 4.44 -2.99
N GLU A 52 6.39 4.90 -3.53
CA GLU A 52 7.31 5.79 -2.83
C GLU A 52 6.64 7.12 -2.46
N GLN A 53 5.86 7.69 -3.37
CA GLN A 53 5.08 8.91 -3.09
C GLN A 53 4.06 8.70 -1.98
N ALA A 54 3.31 7.59 -2.01
CA ALA A 54 2.34 7.27 -0.97
C ALA A 54 3.01 7.11 0.40
N LEU A 55 4.13 6.37 0.47
CA LEU A 55 4.90 6.19 1.70
C LEU A 55 5.48 7.51 2.22
N MET A 56 5.93 8.40 1.34
CA MET A 56 6.41 9.73 1.73
C MET A 56 5.29 10.59 2.30
N SER A 57 4.09 10.56 1.70
CA SER A 57 2.92 11.29 2.22
C SER A 57 2.57 10.81 3.62
N GLU A 58 2.39 9.50 3.80
CA GLU A 58 2.05 8.89 5.09
C GLU A 58 3.09 9.23 6.16
N ARG A 59 4.39 9.14 5.84
CA ARG A 59 5.46 9.50 6.77
C ARG A 59 5.41 10.97 7.17
N ASN A 60 5.11 11.86 6.23
CA ASN A 60 5.02 13.29 6.52
C ASN A 60 3.81 13.60 7.40
N GLU A 61 2.68 12.95 7.16
CA GLU A 61 1.48 13.06 7.99
C GLU A 61 1.73 12.57 9.42
N CYS A 62 2.36 11.41 9.59
CA CYS A 62 2.75 10.90 10.92
C CYS A 62 3.69 11.89 11.64
N ARG A 63 4.69 12.44 10.95
CA ARG A 63 5.59 13.44 11.53
C ARG A 63 4.88 14.73 11.91
N ALA A 64 3.92 15.17 11.10
CA ALA A 64 3.12 16.36 11.39
C ALA A 64 2.24 16.11 12.62
N MET A 65 1.63 14.94 12.73
CA MET A 65 0.84 14.52 13.89
C MET A 65 1.69 14.44 15.15
N ASP A 66 2.87 13.79 15.10
CA ASP A 66 3.80 13.72 16.23
C ASP A 66 4.26 15.11 16.68
N ARG A 67 4.53 16.01 15.72
CA ARG A 67 4.90 17.39 16.02
C ARG A 67 3.76 18.13 16.70
N LEU A 68 2.54 18.00 16.20
CA LEU A 68 1.36 18.61 16.80
C LEU A 68 1.11 18.07 18.20
N ALA A 69 1.20 16.75 18.41
CA ALA A 69 1.05 16.12 19.71
C ALA A 69 2.03 16.69 20.73
N ARG A 70 3.32 16.79 20.39
CA ARG A 70 4.34 17.39 21.27
C ARG A 70 4.08 18.87 21.55
N GLN A 71 3.56 19.61 20.58
CA GLN A 71 3.20 21.02 20.79
C GLN A 71 2.03 21.14 21.76
N LEU A 72 1.00 20.31 21.62
CA LEU A 72 -0.13 20.28 22.54
C LEU A 72 0.28 19.84 23.95
N GLU A 73 1.17 18.84 24.08
CA GLU A 73 1.72 18.42 25.36
C GLU A 73 2.51 19.53 26.06
N ALA A 74 3.25 20.33 25.30
CA ALA A 74 4.05 21.42 25.84
C ALA A 74 3.26 22.71 26.09
N MET A 75 2.01 22.80 25.63
CA MET A 75 1.17 23.98 25.83
C MET A 75 0.64 24.01 27.26
N THR A 76 1.02 25.04 28.01
CA THR A 76 0.36 25.37 29.27
C THR A 76 -1.04 25.88 28.96
N VAL A 77 -2.07 25.23 29.52
CA VAL A 77 -3.46 25.58 29.28
C VAL A 77 -3.87 26.70 30.21
N ASP A 78 -4.08 27.90 29.66
CA ASP A 78 -4.75 29.01 30.35
C ASP A 78 -6.27 29.02 30.06
N GLU A 79 -7.03 29.86 30.76
CA GLU A 79 -8.48 29.94 30.62
C GLU A 79 -8.94 30.32 29.20
N ASP A 80 -8.19 31.18 28.50
CA ASP A 80 -8.51 31.62 27.14
C ASP A 80 -8.34 30.49 26.11
N LEU A 81 -7.29 29.67 26.30
CA LEU A 81 -7.05 28.49 25.49
C LEU A 81 -8.08 27.38 25.77
N LEU A 82 -8.48 27.18 27.03
CA LEU A 82 -9.56 26.26 27.44
C LEU A 82 -10.85 26.53 26.67
N VAL A 83 -11.28 27.80 26.64
CA VAL A 83 -12.48 28.24 25.91
C VAL A 83 -12.35 27.99 24.41
N SER A 84 -11.14 28.13 23.84
CA SER A 84 -10.89 27.90 22.42
C SER A 84 -10.90 26.42 22.06
N LEU A 85 -10.35 25.54 22.91
CA LEU A 85 -10.37 24.09 22.74
C LEU A 85 -11.80 23.54 22.84
N GLU A 86 -12.59 24.02 23.81
CA GLU A 86 -13.99 23.62 23.97
C GLU A 86 -14.83 23.99 22.74
N LYS A 87 -14.61 25.18 22.16
CA LYS A 87 -15.24 25.59 20.88
C LYS A 87 -14.88 24.68 19.70
N MET A 88 -13.71 24.05 19.74
CA MET A 88 -13.28 23.06 18.73
C MET A 88 -13.77 21.64 19.05
N GLY A 89 -14.55 21.45 20.14
CA GLY A 89 -15.02 20.15 20.60
C GLY A 89 -13.94 19.30 21.26
N ILE A 90 -12.82 19.91 21.65
CA ILE A 90 -11.69 19.24 22.30
C ILE A 90 -11.85 19.43 23.81
N VAL A 91 -12.11 18.34 24.54
CA VAL A 91 -12.25 18.36 26.00
C VAL A 91 -10.88 18.06 26.63
N PRO A 92 -10.27 19.01 27.36
CA PRO A 92 -9.01 18.76 28.05
C PRO A 92 -9.21 17.73 29.18
N ILE A 93 -8.24 16.84 29.32
CA ILE A 93 -8.21 15.83 30.38
C ILE A 93 -7.32 16.39 31.49
N ASN A 94 -7.88 16.62 32.67
CA ASN A 94 -7.10 16.98 33.84
C ASN A 94 -6.44 15.70 34.39
N ILE A 95 -5.11 15.67 34.50
CA ILE A 95 -4.33 14.52 35.00
C ILE A 95 -3.99 14.72 36.49
N GLU A 96 -4.62 15.68 37.16
CA GLU A 96 -4.56 15.82 38.63
C GLU A 96 -5.46 14.76 39.29
N ASP A 97 -5.02 13.49 39.27
CA ASP A 97 -5.54 12.42 40.11
C ASP A 97 -4.36 11.51 40.57
N GLU A 98 -3.46 12.10 41.37
CA GLU A 98 -2.77 11.58 42.59
C GLU A 98 -1.65 12.53 43.07
#